data_AF-A0A962XU86-F1
#
_entry.id   AF-A0A962XU86-F1
#
_cell.length_a   1.000
_cell.length_b   1.000
_cell.length_c   1.000
_cell.angle_alpha   90.00
_cell.angle_beta   90.00
_cell.angle_gamma   90.00
#
_symmetry.space_group_name_H-M   'P 1'
#
loop_
_entity.id
_entity.type
_entity.pdbx_description
1 polymer ?
#
loop_
_entity_poly.entity_id
_entity_poly.type
_entity_poly.pdbx_seq_one_letter_code
_entity_poly.pdbx_strand_id
1 'polypeptide(L)'
;MALPWFLQRIRLNSWEAAGFTAPRTEGWRQLGLGFLAGCAILAVLAVAETLTGMHHLAIPASKATAAYVAKTIVSGALSGLAVGLIEETFFRGLMQTGLRRSMAFWPSALLIATLYAALHFVKPEPLGDNPFDHAHAFSMLFGGFARLTEASVFADSLTTLFVAGVFFCMIRERTGSVVWAIGIHAGWVMSIKLFKYLTDPTLVDGAPSPWIAGGYDHVTGWLATLWLSAVAWIYWRVSSPAIRTASDAHQTGR
;
A
#
# COMPACT_ATOMS: atom_id res chain seq x y z
N MET A 1 15.62 23.19 7.91
CA MET A 1 16.62 22.69 8.89
C MET A 1 16.03 22.12 10.19
N ALA A 2 14.73 22.24 10.48
CA ALA A 2 14.14 21.73 11.73
C ALA A 2 13.91 20.20 11.79
N LEU A 3 13.72 19.54 10.64
CA LEU A 3 13.32 18.12 10.60
C LEU A 3 14.37 17.15 11.18
N PRO A 4 15.67 17.20 10.82
CA PRO A 4 16.66 16.29 11.39
C PRO A 4 16.78 16.44 12.92
N TRP A 5 16.73 17.67 13.41
CA TRP A 5 16.78 17.98 14.83
C TRP A 5 15.53 17.49 15.58
N PHE A 6 14.35 17.65 14.97
CA PHE A 6 13.10 17.13 15.52
C PHE A 6 13.13 15.60 15.61
N LEU A 7 13.52 14.91 14.53
CA LEU A 7 13.64 13.45 14.49
C LEU A 7 14.66 12.93 15.51
N GLN A 8 15.77 13.63 15.72
CA GLN A 8 16.72 13.32 16.79
C GLN A 8 16.10 13.47 18.18
N ARG A 9 15.38 14.57 18.45
CA ARG A 9 14.71 14.78 19.74
C ARG A 9 13.68 13.71 20.06
N ILE A 10 12.95 13.24 19.05
CA ILE A 10 12.00 12.14 19.21
C ILE A 10 12.61 10.76 18.93
N ARG A 11 13.95 10.60 18.89
CA ARG A 11 14.63 9.30 18.70
C ARG A 11 14.07 8.46 17.53
N LEU A 12 13.82 9.10 16.39
CA LEU A 12 13.42 8.48 15.12
C LEU A 12 14.47 8.72 14.03
N ASN A 13 15.75 8.66 14.40
CA ASN A 13 16.89 9.00 13.57
C ASN A 13 17.77 7.77 13.23
N SER A 14 17.23 6.56 13.30
CA SER A 14 17.93 5.33 12.95
C SER A 14 17.05 4.39 12.09
N TRP A 15 17.70 3.54 11.29
CA TRP A 15 17.04 2.51 10.49
C TRP A 15 16.31 1.48 11.36
N GLU A 16 16.84 1.19 12.55
CA GLU A 16 16.18 0.34 13.55
C GLU A 16 14.86 0.97 14.02
N ALA A 17 14.85 2.28 14.30
CA ALA A 17 13.64 3.00 14.67
C ALA A 17 12.61 3.02 13.53
N ALA A 18 13.08 3.02 12.27
CA ALA A 18 12.24 2.85 11.09
C ALA A 18 11.82 1.38 10.82
N GLY A 19 12.19 0.44 11.68
CA GLY A 19 11.78 -0.97 11.59
C GLY A 19 12.61 -1.85 10.69
N PHE A 20 13.80 -1.41 10.28
CA PHE A 20 14.81 -2.25 9.61
C PHE A 20 15.68 -2.94 10.66
N THR A 21 15.10 -3.90 11.36
CA THR A 21 15.73 -4.59 12.51
C THR A 21 16.36 -5.94 12.15
N ALA A 22 16.01 -6.50 11.00
CA ALA A 22 16.49 -7.82 10.57
C ALA A 22 17.96 -7.76 10.08
N PRO A 23 18.78 -8.78 10.40
CA PRO A 23 20.08 -8.97 9.74
C PRO A 23 19.92 -9.05 8.22
N ARG A 24 20.94 -8.66 7.45
CA ARG A 24 20.85 -8.55 5.98
C ARG A 24 20.28 -9.78 5.28
N THR A 25 20.74 -10.98 5.64
CA THR A 25 20.27 -12.25 5.03
C THR A 25 18.79 -12.49 5.30
N GLU A 26 18.35 -12.27 6.54
CA GLU A 26 16.96 -12.37 6.93
C GLU A 26 16.11 -11.28 6.25
N GLY A 27 16.60 -10.06 6.15
CA GLY A 27 15.92 -8.97 5.44
C GLY A 27 15.62 -9.32 3.98
N TRP A 28 16.58 -9.86 3.24
CA TRP A 28 16.34 -10.34 1.86
C TRP A 28 15.31 -11.47 1.80
N ARG A 29 15.34 -12.40 2.77
CA ARG A 29 14.35 -13.47 2.86
C ARG A 29 12.95 -12.91 3.09
N GLN A 30 12.79 -11.96 4.03
CA GLN A 30 11.52 -11.30 4.32
C GLN A 30 10.99 -10.52 3.12
N LEU A 31 11.88 -9.83 2.39
CA LEU A 31 11.52 -9.11 1.19
C LEU A 31 10.98 -10.06 0.11
N GLY A 32 11.72 -11.15 -0.16
CA GLY A 32 11.34 -12.14 -1.17
C GLY A 32 10.05 -12.89 -0.81
N LEU A 33 9.93 -13.38 0.43
CA LEU A 33 8.71 -14.05 0.90
C LEU A 33 7.52 -13.09 0.94
N GLY A 34 7.73 -11.84 1.35
CA GLY A 34 6.71 -10.80 1.32
C GLY A 34 6.23 -10.55 -0.10
N PHE A 35 7.16 -10.42 -1.06
CA PHE A 35 6.82 -10.26 -2.48
C PHE A 35 5.97 -11.41 -3.01
N LEU A 36 6.38 -12.65 -2.74
CA LEU A 36 5.61 -13.84 -3.14
C LEU A 36 4.23 -13.88 -2.48
N ALA A 37 4.13 -13.55 -1.19
CA ALA A 37 2.86 -13.48 -0.48
C ALA A 37 1.94 -12.39 -1.07
N GLY A 38 2.49 -11.22 -1.38
CA GLY A 38 1.76 -10.15 -2.06
C GLY A 38 1.22 -10.60 -3.42
N CYS A 39 2.07 -11.23 -4.24
CA CYS A 39 1.65 -11.78 -5.53
C CYS A 39 0.54 -12.82 -5.37
N ALA A 40 0.66 -13.73 -4.40
CA ALA A 40 -0.34 -14.77 -4.15
C ALA A 40 -1.69 -14.17 -3.70
N ILE A 41 -1.67 -13.18 -2.79
CA ILE A 41 -2.88 -12.48 -2.34
C ILE A 41 -3.62 -11.86 -3.53
N LEU A 42 -2.92 -11.16 -4.42
CA LEU A 42 -3.57 -10.54 -5.58
C LEU A 42 -3.88 -11.52 -6.72
N ALA A 43 -3.13 -12.62 -6.84
CA ALA A 43 -3.47 -13.65 -7.83
C ALA A 43 -4.85 -14.27 -7.53
N VAL A 44 -5.18 -14.50 -6.25
CA VAL A 44 -6.52 -14.98 -5.86
C VAL A 44 -7.60 -13.97 -6.26
N LEU A 45 -7.37 -12.68 -6.01
CA LEU A 45 -8.30 -11.62 -6.39
C LEU A 45 -8.48 -11.55 -7.93
N ALA A 46 -7.38 -11.50 -8.67
CA ALA A 46 -7.37 -11.44 -10.13
C ALA A 46 -8.10 -12.64 -10.77
N VAL A 47 -7.89 -13.83 -10.23
CA VAL A 47 -8.61 -15.04 -10.66
C VAL A 47 -10.11 -14.92 -10.36
N ALA A 48 -10.49 -14.46 -9.17
CA ALA A 48 -11.88 -14.27 -8.81
C ALA A 48 -12.58 -13.26 -9.73
N GLU A 49 -11.95 -12.11 -10.00
CA GLU A 49 -12.48 -11.09 -10.91
C GLU A 49 -12.62 -11.60 -12.35
N THR A 50 -11.68 -12.42 -12.82
CA THR A 50 -11.76 -13.03 -14.15
C THR A 50 -12.85 -14.10 -14.24
N LEU A 51 -12.94 -14.99 -13.25
CA LEU A 51 -13.93 -16.10 -13.24
C LEU A 51 -15.37 -15.62 -13.08
N THR A 52 -15.56 -14.50 -12.38
CA THR A 52 -16.87 -13.85 -12.24
C THR A 52 -17.24 -12.97 -13.44
N GLY A 53 -16.37 -12.88 -14.45
CA GLY A 53 -16.60 -12.10 -15.66
C GLY A 53 -16.44 -10.59 -15.49
N MET A 54 -15.93 -10.12 -14.34
CA MET A 54 -15.67 -8.69 -14.11
C MET A 54 -14.49 -8.18 -14.95
N HIS A 55 -13.56 -9.07 -15.28
CA HIS A 55 -12.49 -8.84 -16.24
C HIS A 55 -12.47 -9.93 -17.31
N HIS A 56 -11.98 -9.59 -18.49
CA HIS A 56 -11.68 -10.54 -19.56
C HIS A 56 -10.26 -10.33 -20.08
N LEU A 57 -9.65 -11.40 -20.59
CA LEU A 57 -8.31 -11.32 -21.21
C LEU A 57 -8.38 -10.43 -22.46
N ALA A 58 -7.53 -9.41 -22.49
CA ALA A 58 -7.55 -8.37 -23.52
C ALA A 58 -6.13 -7.87 -23.83
N ILE A 59 -5.20 -8.79 -24.09
CA ILE A 59 -3.81 -8.42 -24.39
C ILE A 59 -3.75 -7.74 -25.78
N PRO A 60 -3.30 -6.48 -25.89
CA PRO A 60 -3.19 -5.82 -27.18
C PRO A 60 -2.18 -6.53 -28.08
N ALA A 61 -2.52 -6.78 -29.35
CA ALA A 61 -1.66 -7.53 -30.28
C ALA A 61 -0.25 -6.92 -30.41
N SER A 62 -0.14 -5.59 -30.41
CA SER A 62 1.14 -4.87 -30.45
C SER A 62 2.01 -5.06 -29.20
N LYS A 63 1.44 -5.59 -28.12
CA LYS A 63 2.10 -5.83 -26.84
C LYS A 63 2.13 -7.32 -26.47
N ALA A 64 1.65 -8.23 -27.31
CA ALA A 64 1.55 -9.67 -27.03
C ALA A 64 2.90 -10.39 -27.28
N THR A 65 3.98 -9.90 -26.68
CA THR A 65 5.32 -10.52 -26.80
C THR A 65 5.90 -10.85 -25.44
N ALA A 66 6.70 -11.92 -25.36
CA ALA A 66 7.38 -12.30 -24.12
C ALA A 66 8.25 -11.17 -23.55
N ALA A 67 8.89 -10.38 -24.42
CA ALA A 67 9.67 -9.23 -24.02
C ALA A 67 8.82 -8.14 -23.36
N TYR A 68 7.61 -7.88 -23.85
CA TYR A 68 6.71 -6.90 -23.26
C TYR A 68 6.16 -7.37 -21.91
N VAL A 69 5.79 -8.65 -21.80
CA VAL A 69 5.37 -9.26 -20.53
C VAL A 69 6.48 -9.13 -19.49
N ALA A 70 7.71 -9.53 -19.85
CA ALA A 70 8.87 -9.41 -18.97
C ALA A 70 9.11 -7.95 -18.55
N LYS A 71 9.02 -7.00 -19.49
CA LYS A 71 9.14 -5.56 -19.20
C LYS A 71 8.07 -5.10 -18.20
N THR A 72 6.82 -5.52 -18.35
CA THR A 72 5.73 -5.16 -17.44
C THR A 72 5.99 -5.69 -16.03
N ILE A 73 6.39 -6.96 -15.90
CA ILE A 73 6.72 -7.59 -14.61
C ILE A 73 7.89 -6.87 -13.94
N VAL A 74 9.01 -6.72 -14.64
CA VAL A 74 10.22 -6.07 -14.10
C VAL A 74 9.93 -4.63 -13.69
N SER A 75 9.25 -3.87 -14.56
CA SER A 75 8.90 -2.48 -14.27
C SER A 75 7.95 -2.37 -13.07
N GLY A 76 6.97 -3.27 -12.96
CA GLY A 76 6.04 -3.32 -11.83
C GLY A 76 6.73 -3.66 -10.51
N ALA A 77 7.62 -4.66 -10.52
CA ALA A 77 8.39 -5.04 -9.35
C ALA A 77 9.33 -3.92 -8.88
N LEU A 78 10.03 -3.26 -9.82
CA LEU A 78 10.94 -2.15 -9.49
C LEU A 78 10.18 -0.92 -8.99
N SER A 79 9.06 -0.54 -9.62
CA SER A 79 8.24 0.57 -9.14
C SER A 79 7.62 0.26 -7.79
N GLY A 80 7.12 -0.97 -7.61
CA GLY A 80 6.55 -1.42 -6.34
C GLY A 80 7.58 -1.43 -5.21
N LEU A 81 8.81 -1.86 -5.49
CA LEU A 81 9.90 -1.82 -4.52
C LEU A 81 10.28 -0.37 -4.16
N ALA A 82 10.39 0.51 -5.15
CA ALA A 82 10.75 1.90 -4.93
C ALA A 82 9.68 2.65 -4.11
N VAL A 83 8.41 2.53 -4.51
CA VAL A 83 7.28 3.14 -3.79
C VAL A 83 7.10 2.51 -2.43
N GLY A 84 7.11 1.18 -2.34
CA GLY A 84 7.00 0.46 -1.08
C GLY A 84 8.13 0.82 -0.10
N LEU A 85 9.36 1.00 -0.56
CA LEU A 85 10.46 1.46 0.30
C LEU A 85 10.15 2.83 0.90
N ILE A 86 9.60 3.77 0.12
CA ILE A 86 9.28 5.12 0.59
C ILE A 86 8.08 5.08 1.53
N GLU A 87 6.97 4.52 1.08
CA GLU A 87 5.70 4.53 1.81
C GLU A 87 5.78 3.70 3.09
N GLU A 88 6.28 2.47 3.02
CA GLU A 88 6.32 1.60 4.20
C GLU A 88 7.33 2.12 5.23
N THR A 89 8.46 2.69 4.81
CA THR A 89 9.39 3.35 5.74
C THR A 89 8.73 4.53 6.45
N PHE A 90 7.93 5.33 5.73
CA PHE A 90 7.23 6.46 6.33
C PHE A 90 6.11 6.01 7.28
N PHE A 91 5.16 5.21 6.78
CA PHE A 91 3.96 4.83 7.53
C PHE A 91 4.24 3.76 8.59
N ARG A 92 4.90 2.65 8.23
CA ARG A 92 5.09 1.48 9.12
C ARG A 92 6.40 1.56 9.88
N GLY A 93 7.37 2.31 9.35
CA GLY A 93 8.59 2.66 10.06
C GLY A 93 8.36 3.84 11.01
N LEU A 94 8.47 5.06 10.50
CA LEU A 94 8.55 6.25 11.34
C LEU A 94 7.23 6.55 12.07
N MET A 95 6.11 6.56 11.36
CA MET A 95 4.82 6.97 11.92
C MET A 95 4.28 5.94 12.91
N GLN A 96 4.30 4.65 12.55
CA GLN A 96 3.88 3.58 13.46
C GLN A 96 4.79 3.52 14.70
N THR A 97 6.12 3.58 14.55
CA THR A 97 7.02 3.62 15.72
C THR A 97 6.73 4.84 16.60
N GLY A 98 6.50 6.02 16.01
CA GLY A 98 6.18 7.24 16.75
C GLY A 98 4.87 7.12 17.55
N LEU A 99 3.77 6.73 16.89
CA LEU A 99 2.45 6.63 17.51
C LEU A 99 2.37 5.51 18.55
N ARG A 100 3.05 4.38 18.33
CA ARG A 100 3.02 3.25 19.27
C ARG A 100 3.72 3.52 20.60
N ARG A 101 4.44 4.64 20.75
CA ARG A 101 5.01 5.10 22.03
C ARG A 101 3.98 5.70 22.98
N SER A 102 2.85 6.18 22.46
CA SER A 102 1.83 6.88 23.25
C SER A 102 0.41 6.34 23.04
N MET A 103 0.17 5.56 21.98
CA MET A 103 -1.14 5.02 21.63
C MET A 103 -1.08 3.49 21.55
N ALA A 104 -2.20 2.83 21.90
CA ALA A 104 -2.40 1.39 21.68
C ALA A 104 -2.44 1.04 20.18
N PHE A 105 -2.30 -0.25 19.85
CA PHE A 105 -2.13 -0.69 18.46
C PHE A 105 -3.29 -0.25 17.56
N TRP A 106 -4.53 -0.54 17.94
CA TRP A 106 -5.69 -0.26 17.09
C TRP A 106 -5.86 1.23 16.80
N PRO A 107 -5.87 2.16 17.77
CA PRO A 107 -5.91 3.59 17.48
C PRO A 107 -4.78 4.07 16.54
N SER A 108 -3.55 3.58 16.73
CA SER A 108 -2.43 3.91 15.83
C SER A 108 -2.66 3.38 14.42
N ALA A 109 -3.04 2.10 14.29
CA ALA A 109 -3.25 1.45 13.01
C ALA A 109 -4.38 2.10 12.21
N LEU A 110 -5.49 2.44 12.88
CA LEU A 110 -6.63 3.12 12.26
C LEU A 110 -6.23 4.52 11.77
N LEU A 111 -5.52 5.30 12.59
CA LEU A 111 -5.06 6.64 12.18
C LEU A 111 -4.10 6.58 10.98
N ILE A 112 -3.12 5.69 11.03
CA ILE A 112 -2.15 5.51 9.93
C ILE A 112 -2.85 5.06 8.66
N ALA A 113 -3.78 4.10 8.77
CA ALA A 113 -4.54 3.59 7.64
C ALA A 113 -5.41 4.66 6.99
N THR A 114 -6.07 5.51 7.77
CA THR A 114 -6.86 6.64 7.25
C THR A 114 -5.98 7.61 6.45
N LEU A 115 -4.82 7.99 6.99
CA LEU A 115 -3.90 8.89 6.32
C LEU A 115 -3.31 8.26 5.04
N TYR A 116 -2.91 6.99 5.13
CA TYR A 116 -2.42 6.21 4.00
C TYR A 116 -3.46 6.17 2.86
N ALA A 117 -4.72 5.84 3.17
CA ALA A 117 -5.78 5.77 2.19
C ALA A 117 -6.09 7.15 1.57
N ALA A 118 -6.16 8.21 2.38
CA ALA A 118 -6.43 9.56 1.88
C ALA A 118 -5.33 10.05 0.92
N LEU A 119 -4.05 9.80 1.24
CA LEU A 119 -2.92 10.23 0.42
C LEU A 119 -2.93 9.64 -1.01
N HIS A 120 -3.56 8.49 -1.23
CA HIS A 120 -3.70 7.90 -2.57
C HIS A 120 -4.63 8.70 -3.50
N PHE A 121 -5.47 9.57 -2.94
CA PHE A 121 -6.35 10.44 -3.71
C PHE A 121 -5.78 11.84 -3.91
N VAL A 122 -4.70 12.18 -3.22
CA VAL A 122 -3.99 13.45 -3.42
C VAL A 122 -3.16 13.38 -4.70
N LYS A 123 -3.58 14.09 -5.74
CA LYS A 123 -2.89 14.12 -7.04
C LYS A 123 -2.69 15.56 -7.49
N PRO A 124 -1.46 16.07 -7.62
CA PRO A 124 -1.22 17.43 -8.08
C PRO A 124 -1.99 17.73 -9.37
N GLU A 125 -2.58 18.92 -9.46
CA GLU A 125 -3.22 19.32 -10.71
C GLU A 125 -2.17 19.43 -11.82
N PRO A 126 -2.48 19.01 -13.06
CA PRO A 126 -1.59 19.24 -14.19
C PRO A 126 -1.37 20.73 -14.42
N LEU A 127 -0.15 21.11 -14.82
CA LEU A 127 0.16 22.50 -15.15
C LEU A 127 -0.70 23.03 -16.31
N GLY A 128 -1.08 22.14 -17.24
CA GLY A 128 -1.79 22.51 -18.47
C GLY A 128 -0.91 23.42 -19.34
N ASP A 129 -1.55 24.40 -19.98
CA ASP A 129 -0.88 25.42 -20.79
C ASP A 129 -0.47 26.66 -19.97
N ASN A 130 -0.62 26.64 -18.64
CA ASN A 130 -0.32 27.79 -17.80
C ASN A 130 1.20 28.00 -17.65
N PRO A 131 1.67 29.26 -17.56
CA PRO A 131 3.05 29.55 -17.23
C PRO A 131 3.45 28.93 -15.87
N PHE A 132 4.63 28.33 -15.80
CA PHE A 132 5.17 27.85 -14.54
C PHE A 132 5.66 29.03 -13.69
N ASP A 133 4.78 29.56 -12.85
CA ASP A 133 5.08 30.57 -11.83
C ASP A 133 4.76 30.07 -10.42
N HIS A 134 5.10 30.89 -9.41
CA HIS A 134 4.87 30.52 -8.01
C HIS A 134 3.39 30.33 -7.67
N ALA A 135 2.50 31.16 -8.23
CA ALA A 135 1.07 31.09 -7.92
C ALA A 135 0.46 29.79 -8.44
N HIS A 136 0.80 29.41 -9.67
CA HIS A 136 0.38 28.16 -10.27
C HIS A 136 1.04 26.94 -9.61
N ALA A 137 2.31 27.03 -9.21
CA ALA A 137 2.95 25.97 -8.43
C ALA A 137 2.24 25.73 -7.08
N PHE A 138 1.81 26.79 -6.40
CA PHE A 138 1.00 26.67 -5.17
C PHE A 138 -0.40 26.13 -5.46
N SER A 139 -1.07 26.59 -6.51
CA SER A 139 -2.41 26.08 -6.87
C SER A 139 -2.35 24.60 -7.23
N MET A 140 -1.31 24.13 -7.94
CA MET A 140 -1.12 22.71 -8.25
C MET A 140 -0.94 21.85 -7.00
N LEU A 141 -0.22 22.35 -6.00
CA LEU A 141 -0.01 21.68 -4.71
C LEU A 141 -1.33 21.55 -3.92
N PHE A 142 -2.08 22.65 -3.78
CA PHE A 142 -3.32 22.67 -3.00
C PHE A 142 -4.50 22.04 -3.75
N GLY A 143 -4.58 22.23 -5.06
CA GLY A 143 -5.54 21.58 -5.96
C GLY A 143 -5.42 20.06 -5.90
N GLY A 144 -4.24 19.53 -5.56
CA GLY A 144 -4.09 18.10 -5.34
C GLY A 144 -4.96 17.52 -4.22
N PHE A 145 -5.43 18.34 -3.28
CA PHE A 145 -6.37 17.93 -2.24
C PHE A 145 -7.84 17.97 -2.68
N ALA A 146 -8.17 18.58 -3.83
CA ALA A 146 -9.55 18.73 -4.28
C ALA A 146 -10.28 17.39 -4.39
N ARG A 147 -9.59 16.34 -4.88
CA ARG A 147 -10.17 14.99 -5.00
C ARG A 147 -10.60 14.36 -3.67
N LEU A 148 -10.12 14.87 -2.53
CA LEU A 148 -10.58 14.40 -1.22
C LEU A 148 -12.02 14.82 -0.91
N THR A 149 -12.53 15.89 -1.53
CA THR A 149 -13.92 16.32 -1.35
C THR A 149 -14.90 15.45 -2.15
N GLU A 150 -14.40 14.71 -3.15
CA GLU A 150 -15.14 13.77 -3.99
C GLU A 150 -14.97 12.31 -3.53
N ALA A 151 -14.63 12.09 -2.25
CA ALA A 151 -14.34 10.77 -1.70
C ALA A 151 -15.47 9.73 -1.94
N SER A 152 -16.73 10.18 -2.07
CA SER A 152 -17.86 9.30 -2.39
C SER A 152 -17.73 8.60 -3.73
N VAL A 153 -17.06 9.22 -4.71
CA VAL A 153 -16.86 8.64 -6.06
C VAL A 153 -15.89 7.46 -6.03
N PHE A 154 -15.01 7.41 -5.04
CA PHE A 154 -13.99 6.37 -4.90
C PHE A 154 -14.09 5.65 -3.54
N ALA A 155 -15.28 5.61 -2.95
CA ALA A 155 -15.50 5.09 -1.60
C ALA A 155 -15.06 3.62 -1.47
N ASP A 156 -15.22 2.85 -2.54
CA ASP A 156 -14.83 1.45 -2.65
C ASP A 156 -13.29 1.26 -2.63
N SER A 157 -12.55 2.00 -3.44
CA SER A 157 -11.07 2.02 -3.41
C SER A 157 -10.53 2.60 -2.13
N LEU A 158 -11.13 3.68 -1.61
CA LEU A 158 -10.75 4.29 -0.34
C LEU A 158 -10.86 3.27 0.80
N THR A 159 -11.97 2.52 0.84
CA THR A 159 -12.17 1.45 1.82
C THR A 159 -11.14 0.33 1.64
N THR A 160 -10.87 -0.09 0.40
CA THR A 160 -9.85 -1.11 0.10
C THR A 160 -8.47 -0.68 0.63
N LEU A 161 -8.07 0.55 0.32
CA LEU A 161 -6.78 1.13 0.72
C LEU A 161 -6.69 1.34 2.23
N PHE A 162 -7.80 1.67 2.89
CA PHE A 162 -7.86 1.72 4.35
C PHE A 162 -7.62 0.34 4.96
N VAL A 163 -8.29 -0.71 4.46
CA VAL A 163 -8.07 -2.08 4.94
C VAL A 163 -6.64 -2.55 4.68
N ALA A 164 -6.07 -2.23 3.50
CA ALA A 164 -4.65 -2.43 3.22
C ALA A 164 -3.75 -1.70 4.22
N GLY A 165 -4.09 -0.44 4.51
CA GLY A 165 -3.52 0.40 5.55
C GLY A 165 -3.35 -0.33 6.88
N VAL A 166 -4.48 -0.86 7.38
CA VAL A 166 -4.56 -1.63 8.62
C VAL A 166 -3.77 -2.94 8.53
N PHE A 167 -3.92 -3.69 7.44
CA PHE A 167 -3.23 -4.98 7.24
C PHE A 167 -1.71 -4.85 7.35
N PHE A 168 -1.11 -3.86 6.67
CA PHE A 168 0.33 -3.63 6.79
C PHE A 168 0.75 -3.21 8.20
N CYS A 169 -0.09 -2.45 8.93
CA CYS A 169 0.18 -2.16 10.34
C CYS A 169 0.19 -3.44 11.19
N MET A 170 -0.70 -4.40 10.91
CA MET A 170 -0.70 -5.71 11.55
C MET A 170 0.57 -6.50 11.22
N ILE A 171 0.99 -6.51 9.94
CA ILE A 171 2.24 -7.15 9.51
C ILE A 171 3.41 -6.58 10.31
N ARG A 172 3.51 -5.25 10.39
CA ARG A 172 4.57 -4.56 11.13
C ARG A 172 4.55 -4.86 12.64
N GLU A 173 3.36 -4.88 13.25
CA GLU A 173 3.19 -5.15 14.69
C GLU A 173 3.56 -6.59 15.05
N ARG A 174 3.22 -7.55 14.18
CA ARG A 174 3.47 -8.97 14.44
C ARG A 174 4.91 -9.39 14.13
N THR A 175 5.48 -8.89 13.04
CA THR A 175 6.80 -9.32 12.57
C THR A 175 7.96 -8.50 13.14
N GLY A 176 7.70 -7.29 13.64
CA GLY A 176 8.78 -6.41 14.08
C GLY A 176 9.62 -5.82 12.93
N SER A 177 9.28 -6.08 11.66
CA SER A 177 10.04 -5.66 10.49
C SER A 177 9.18 -4.93 9.46
N VAL A 178 9.70 -3.82 8.92
CA VAL A 178 9.09 -3.10 7.79
C VAL A 178 9.32 -3.81 6.45
N VAL A 179 10.33 -4.68 6.38
CA VAL A 179 10.77 -5.33 5.13
C VAL A 179 9.72 -6.29 4.57
N TRP A 180 8.96 -6.96 5.45
CA TRP A 180 7.79 -7.75 5.04
C TRP A 180 6.74 -6.91 4.32
N ALA A 181 6.43 -5.72 4.86
CA ALA A 181 5.47 -4.82 4.26
C ALA A 181 5.96 -4.32 2.89
N ILE A 182 7.24 -3.95 2.78
CA ILE A 182 7.85 -3.54 1.50
C ILE A 182 7.74 -4.65 0.45
N GLY A 183 8.04 -5.90 0.83
CA GLY A 183 7.91 -7.05 -0.06
C GLY A 183 6.48 -7.23 -0.56
N ILE A 184 5.52 -7.32 0.36
CA ILE A 184 4.09 -7.49 0.04
C ILE A 184 3.61 -6.35 -0.85
N HIS A 185 3.93 -5.10 -0.51
CA HIS A 185 3.61 -3.92 -1.31
C HIS A 185 4.14 -4.05 -2.74
N ALA A 186 5.42 -4.39 -2.89
CA ALA A 186 6.02 -4.57 -4.21
C ALA A 186 5.35 -5.68 -5.03
N GLY A 187 4.98 -6.78 -4.38
CA GLY A 187 4.20 -7.86 -4.99
C GLY A 187 2.84 -7.37 -5.48
N TRP A 188 2.13 -6.57 -4.67
CA TRP A 188 0.85 -6.00 -5.05
C TRP A 188 0.94 -5.07 -6.26
N VAL A 189 1.86 -4.11 -6.25
CA VAL A 189 2.03 -3.16 -7.35
C VAL A 189 2.39 -3.88 -8.66
N MET A 190 3.26 -4.89 -8.59
CA MET A 190 3.60 -5.73 -9.75
C MET A 190 2.37 -6.48 -10.27
N SER A 191 1.63 -7.17 -9.40
CA SER A 191 0.45 -7.93 -9.77
C SER A 191 -0.67 -7.07 -10.35
N ILE A 192 -0.95 -5.89 -9.78
CA ILE A 192 -1.93 -4.94 -10.32
C ILE A 192 -1.51 -4.50 -11.73
N LYS A 193 -0.24 -4.12 -11.91
CA LYS A 193 0.27 -3.68 -13.20
C LYS A 193 0.23 -4.78 -14.26
N LEU A 194 0.55 -6.01 -13.88
CA LEU A 194 0.46 -7.17 -14.77
C LEU A 194 -0.99 -7.47 -15.11
N PHE A 195 -1.89 -7.48 -14.12
CA PHE A 195 -3.31 -7.76 -14.34
C PHE A 195 -3.95 -6.75 -15.29
N LYS A 196 -3.75 -5.44 -15.06
CA LYS A 196 -4.21 -4.36 -15.95
C LYS A 196 -3.59 -4.39 -17.36
N TYR A 197 -2.50 -5.12 -17.54
CA TYR A 197 -1.92 -5.34 -18.86
C TYR A 197 -2.54 -6.57 -19.55
N LEU A 198 -2.91 -7.60 -18.78
CA LEU A 198 -3.47 -8.85 -19.30
C LEU A 198 -4.98 -8.77 -19.57
N THR A 199 -5.69 -7.90 -18.85
CA THR A 199 -7.14 -7.85 -18.84
C THR A 199 -7.68 -6.44 -18.97
N ASP A 200 -8.89 -6.34 -19.53
CA ASP A 200 -9.73 -5.15 -19.48
C ASP A 200 -10.99 -5.42 -18.63
N PRO A 201 -11.57 -4.39 -17.99
CA PRO A 201 -12.84 -4.54 -17.29
C PRO A 201 -13.95 -4.87 -18.29
N THR A 202 -14.79 -5.84 -17.95
CA THR A 202 -15.98 -6.15 -18.73
C THR A 202 -17.05 -5.11 -18.44
N LEU A 203 -17.66 -4.55 -19.49
CA LEU A 203 -18.73 -3.57 -19.39
C LEU A 203 -20.08 -4.23 -19.65
N VAL A 204 -21.04 -4.01 -18.75
CA VAL A 204 -22.45 -4.36 -18.90
C VAL A 204 -23.23 -3.06 -18.94
N ASP A 205 -24.01 -2.83 -20.00
CA ASP A 205 -24.73 -1.56 -20.24
C ASP A 205 -23.82 -0.32 -20.17
N GLY A 206 -22.57 -0.46 -20.62
CA GLY A 206 -21.58 0.62 -20.66
C GLY A 206 -20.87 0.93 -19.34
N ALA A 207 -21.14 0.16 -18.27
CA ALA A 207 -20.51 0.34 -16.97
C ALA A 207 -19.75 -0.92 -16.50
N PRO A 208 -18.60 -0.77 -15.80
CA PRO A 208 -17.95 -1.90 -15.15
C PRO A 208 -18.77 -2.40 -13.96
N SER A 209 -18.50 -3.61 -13.49
CA SER A 209 -19.12 -4.15 -12.28
C SER A 209 -18.90 -3.22 -11.08
N PRO A 210 -19.92 -2.95 -10.24
CA PRO A 210 -19.76 -2.10 -9.05
C PRO A 210 -18.85 -2.72 -7.97
N TRP A 211 -18.45 -3.98 -8.13
CA TRP A 211 -17.54 -4.68 -7.22
C TRP A 211 -16.06 -4.40 -7.48
N ILE A 212 -15.74 -3.89 -8.68
CA ILE A 212 -14.42 -3.43 -9.08
C ILE A 212 -14.46 -1.91 -9.24
N ALA A 213 -13.41 -1.21 -8.81
CA ALA A 213 -13.43 0.23 -8.64
C ALA A 213 -13.41 0.98 -9.97
N GLY A 214 -14.60 1.17 -10.55
CA GLY A 214 -14.83 1.84 -11.82
C GLY A 214 -14.26 3.26 -11.91
N GLY A 215 -14.18 3.96 -10.78
CA GLY A 215 -13.65 5.33 -10.73
C GLY A 215 -12.14 5.45 -10.53
N TYR A 216 -11.43 4.38 -10.15
CA TYR A 216 -10.05 4.50 -9.66
C TYR A 216 -9.04 3.72 -10.49
N ASP A 217 -8.98 2.40 -10.32
CA ASP A 217 -7.98 1.56 -10.97
C ASP A 217 -8.53 0.29 -11.62
N HIS A 218 -9.83 0.04 -11.47
CA HIS A 218 -10.57 -1.15 -11.89
C HIS A 218 -10.10 -2.46 -11.26
N VAL A 219 -9.22 -2.46 -10.25
CA VAL A 219 -8.72 -3.69 -9.59
C VAL A 219 -9.02 -3.70 -8.09
N THR A 220 -9.01 -2.54 -7.46
CA THR A 220 -9.53 -2.37 -6.09
C THR A 220 -11.06 -2.39 -6.11
N GLY A 221 -11.72 -2.21 -4.96
CA GLY A 221 -13.18 -2.12 -4.86
C GLY A 221 -13.75 -2.99 -3.74
N TRP A 222 -15.06 -3.21 -3.75
CA TRP A 222 -15.70 -3.99 -2.69
C TRP A 222 -15.23 -5.44 -2.64
N LEU A 223 -14.96 -6.08 -3.78
CA LEU A 223 -14.43 -7.45 -3.79
C LEU A 223 -13.04 -7.49 -3.15
N ALA A 224 -12.15 -6.58 -3.54
CA ALA A 224 -10.82 -6.45 -2.96
C ALA A 224 -10.89 -6.16 -1.44
N THR A 225 -11.83 -5.30 -1.01
CA THR A 225 -12.08 -5.01 0.41
C THR A 225 -12.46 -6.28 1.19
N LEU A 226 -13.42 -7.06 0.68
CA LEU A 226 -13.86 -8.30 1.34
C LEU A 226 -12.72 -9.31 1.43
N TRP A 227 -12.02 -9.53 0.32
CA TRP A 227 -10.89 -10.46 0.26
C TRP A 227 -9.78 -10.05 1.22
N LEU A 228 -9.34 -8.78 1.18
CA LEU A 228 -8.25 -8.31 2.01
C LEU A 228 -8.65 -8.26 3.49
N SER A 229 -9.91 -7.99 3.81
CA SER A 229 -10.43 -8.10 5.18
C SER A 229 -10.36 -9.54 5.69
N ALA A 230 -10.69 -10.53 4.85
CA ALA A 230 -10.56 -11.95 5.19
C ALA A 230 -9.09 -12.33 5.42
N VAL A 231 -8.18 -11.92 4.53
CA VAL A 231 -6.73 -12.15 4.68
C VAL A 231 -6.22 -11.50 5.98
N ALA A 232 -6.59 -10.24 6.24
CA ALA A 232 -6.18 -9.52 7.44
C ALA A 232 -6.72 -10.18 8.71
N TRP A 233 -7.98 -10.62 8.70
CA TRP A 233 -8.58 -11.34 9.82
C TRP A 233 -7.88 -12.67 10.07
N ILE A 234 -7.68 -13.51 9.04
CA ILE A 234 -6.96 -14.79 9.16
C ILE A 234 -5.56 -14.53 9.72
N TYR A 235 -4.81 -13.61 9.10
CA TYR A 235 -3.47 -13.24 9.54
C TYR A 235 -3.45 -12.83 11.02
N TRP A 236 -4.37 -11.96 11.43
CA TRP A 236 -4.43 -11.49 12.82
C TRP A 236 -4.73 -12.62 13.81
N ARG A 237 -5.53 -13.62 13.41
CA ARG A 237 -5.91 -14.76 14.27
C ARG A 237 -4.81 -15.81 14.40
N VAL A 238 -4.06 -16.07 13.32
CA VAL A 238 -3.04 -17.13 13.30
C VAL A 238 -1.64 -16.64 13.69
N SER A 239 -1.36 -15.35 13.54
CA SER A 239 -0.07 -14.76 13.92
C SER A 239 -0.05 -14.30 15.37
N SER A 240 1.09 -14.48 16.03
CA SER A 240 1.39 -13.92 17.35
C SER A 240 2.45 -12.84 17.22
N PRO A 241 2.50 -11.85 18.14
CA PRO A 241 3.58 -10.86 18.10
C PRO A 241 4.91 -11.57 18.32
N ALA A 242 5.93 -11.24 17.54
CA ALA A 242 7.29 -11.58 17.90
C ALA A 242 7.55 -11.03 19.32
N ILE A 243 7.87 -11.92 20.26
CA ILE A 243 7.99 -11.63 21.70
C ILE A 243 8.72 -10.29 21.90
N ARG A 244 8.06 -9.34 22.56
CA ARG A 244 8.75 -8.16 23.12
C ARG A 244 9.76 -8.70 24.11
N THR A 245 11.05 -8.62 23.79
CA THR A 245 12.09 -8.90 24.79
C THR A 245 11.84 -8.01 26.01
N ALA A 246 12.05 -8.56 27.19
CA ALA A 246 11.58 -8.08 28.49
C ALA A 246 12.05 -6.66 28.93
N SER A 247 12.63 -5.84 28.04
CA SER A 247 13.03 -4.47 28.37
C SER A 247 11.85 -3.50 28.52
N ASP A 248 10.68 -3.82 27.94
CA ASP A 248 9.48 -2.98 28.06
C ASP A 248 8.80 -3.12 29.44
N ALA A 249 9.07 -4.20 30.17
CA ALA A 249 8.54 -4.39 31.52
C ALA A 249 9.19 -3.44 32.54
N HIS A 250 10.37 -2.88 32.24
CA HIS A 250 11.08 -2.00 33.16
C HIS A 250 10.70 -0.51 33.05
N GLN A 251 9.86 -0.12 32.07
CA GLN A 251 9.40 1.27 31.90
C GLN A 251 7.92 1.50 32.27
N THR A 252 7.20 0.46 32.68
CA THR A 252 5.82 0.58 33.20
C THR A 252 5.68 0.19 34.67
N GLY A 253 6.79 -0.14 35.34
CA GLY A 253 6.84 -0.25 36.80
C GLY A 253 6.94 1.14 37.41
N ARG A 254 5.88 1.54 38.12
CA ARG A 254 5.94 2.55 39.18
C ARG A 254 7.05 2.24 40.17
#